data_AF-A0ABD1E638-F1
#
_entry.id   AF-A0ABD1E638-F1
#
_cell.length_a   1.000
_cell.length_b   1.000
_cell.length_c   1.000
_cell.angle_alpha   90.00
_cell.angle_beta   90.00
_cell.angle_gamma   90.00
#
_symmetry.space_group_name_H-M   'P 1'
#
loop_
_entity.id
_entity.type
_entity.pdbx_description
1 polymer ?
#
loop_
_entity_poly.entity_id
_entity_poly.type
_entity_poly.pdbx_seq_one_letter_code
_entity_poly.pdbx_strand_id
1 'polypeptide(L)'
;MDKFKKCLYSQSYEEYEEQKKEFLEICKSVQVIVGTKDKYTSLKEQFLKNWDSCKEMWVHFFKKHLPLMGDTTTNRIERSFWTLKQYLQTKYHSLPTVYLCIKEIINYIDSRINNKLTRNKKFLKLWILISK
;
A
#
# COMPACT_ATOMS: atom_id res chain seq x y z
N MET A 1 9.53 13.99 -7.54
CA MET A 1 9.11 12.64 -7.09
C MET A 1 10.00 11.52 -7.64
N ASP A 2 10.63 11.69 -8.81
CA ASP A 2 11.45 10.63 -9.43
C ASP A 2 12.70 10.23 -8.64
N LYS A 3 13.31 11.14 -7.87
CA LYS A 3 14.47 10.81 -7.03
C LYS A 3 14.16 9.80 -5.92
N PHE A 4 12.98 9.90 -5.31
CA PHE A 4 12.52 8.89 -4.33
C PHE A 4 12.28 7.53 -5.00
N LYS A 5 11.71 7.52 -6.22
CA LYS A 5 11.53 6.28 -6.98
C LYS A 5 12.88 5.60 -7.27
N LYS A 6 13.94 6.37 -7.53
CA LYS A 6 15.29 5.81 -7.71
C LYS A 6 15.80 5.10 -6.46
N CYS A 7 15.49 5.63 -5.26
CA CYS A 7 15.78 4.94 -3.99
C CYS A 7 14.95 3.66 -3.83
N LEU A 8 13.67 3.70 -4.23
CA LEU A 8 12.77 2.55 -4.14
C LEU A 8 13.22 1.39 -5.05
N TYR A 9 13.64 1.69 -6.27
CA TYR A 9 13.95 0.71 -7.31
C TYR A 9 15.44 0.34 -7.42
N SER A 10 16.27 0.78 -6.47
CA SER A 10 17.70 0.45 -6.44
C SER A 10 17.91 -1.07 -6.48
N GLN A 11 18.86 -1.50 -7.31
CA GLN A 11 19.21 -2.89 -7.56
C GLN A 11 20.42 -3.36 -6.74
N SER A 12 21.14 -2.44 -6.11
CA SER A 12 22.22 -2.73 -5.15
C SER A 12 22.14 -1.83 -3.92
N TYR A 13 22.92 -2.18 -2.89
CA TYR A 13 23.04 -1.35 -1.69
C TYR A 13 23.76 -0.02 -1.99
N GLU A 14 24.79 -0.05 -2.84
CA GLU A 14 25.57 1.11 -3.25
C GLU A 14 24.71 2.11 -4.02
N GLU A 15 23.90 1.62 -4.97
CA GLU A 15 22.96 2.44 -5.71
C GLU A 15 21.93 3.09 -4.77
N TYR A 16 21.42 2.33 -3.79
CA TYR A 16 20.51 2.88 -2.79
C TYR A 16 21.15 4.02 -2.00
N GLU A 17 22.38 3.84 -1.49
CA GLU A 17 23.09 4.85 -0.72
C GLU A 17 23.39 6.11 -1.53
N GLU A 18 23.73 5.97 -2.82
CA GLU A 18 23.95 7.10 -3.72
C GLU A 18 22.66 7.88 -3.97
N GLN A 19 21.59 7.19 -4.37
CA GLN A 19 20.29 7.83 -4.63
C GLN A 19 19.72 8.45 -3.35
N LYS A 20 19.95 7.81 -2.19
CA LYS A 20 19.57 8.34 -0.89
C LYS A 20 20.26 9.67 -0.61
N LYS A 21 21.57 9.79 -0.83
CA LYS A 21 22.30 11.06 -0.62
C LYS A 21 21.70 12.18 -1.45
N GLU A 22 21.47 11.95 -2.74
CA GLU A 22 20.84 12.94 -3.61
C GLU A 22 19.43 13.32 -3.14
N PHE A 23 18.64 12.34 -2.70
CA PHE A 23 17.30 12.58 -2.18
C PHE A 23 17.32 13.38 -0.87
N LEU A 24 18.26 13.10 0.03
CA LEU A 24 18.40 13.81 1.30
C LEU A 24 18.75 15.29 1.11
N GLU A 25 19.51 15.65 0.07
CA GLU A 25 19.79 17.05 -0.26
C GLU A 25 18.52 17.81 -0.62
N ILE A 26 17.63 17.21 -1.42
CA ILE A 26 16.32 17.78 -1.75
C ILE A 26 15.45 17.89 -0.49
N CYS A 27 15.53 16.91 0.42
CA CYS A 27 14.70 16.88 1.62
C CYS A 27 15.06 17.93 2.67
N LYS A 28 16.26 18.56 2.60
CA LYS A 28 16.67 19.60 3.56
C LYS A 28 15.79 20.84 3.50
N SER A 29 15.33 21.22 2.32
CA SER A 29 14.51 22.42 2.12
C SER A 29 13.00 22.19 2.34
N VAL A 30 12.58 20.95 2.60
CA VAL A 30 11.17 20.58 2.73
C VAL A 30 10.81 20.33 4.19
N GLN A 31 9.78 21.01 4.68
CA GLN A 31 9.20 20.79 6.00
C GLN A 31 7.94 19.92 5.89
N VAL A 32 7.74 19.04 6.85
CA VAL A 32 6.55 18.17 6.94
C VAL A 32 5.96 18.20 8.34
N ILE A 33 4.63 18.06 8.42
CA ILE A 33 3.90 17.99 9.69
C ILE A 33 4.01 16.57 10.24
N VAL A 34 4.33 16.44 11.53
CA VAL A 34 4.45 15.14 12.20
C VAL A 34 3.55 15.13 13.44
N GLY A 35 2.47 14.35 13.37
CA GLY A 35 1.51 14.21 14.47
C GLY A 35 0.45 15.30 14.44
N THR A 36 0.40 16.14 15.47
CA THR A 36 -0.55 17.26 15.58
C THR A 36 -0.14 18.44 14.69
N LYS A 37 -1.11 19.32 14.38
CA LYS A 37 -1.03 20.36 13.35
C LYS A 37 0.16 21.34 13.46
N ASP A 38 0.82 21.43 14.61
CA ASP A 38 1.81 22.47 14.89
C ASP A 38 3.26 21.97 14.98
N LYS A 39 3.50 20.67 14.77
CA LYS A 39 4.85 20.09 14.85
C LYS A 39 5.41 19.86 13.45
N TYR A 40 6.31 20.74 13.04
CA TYR A 40 7.07 20.60 11.80
C TYR A 40 8.43 19.96 12.05
N THR A 41 8.86 19.11 11.13
CA THR A 41 10.22 18.54 11.08
C THR A 41 10.68 18.55 9.62
N SER A 42 11.99 18.44 9.40
CA SER A 42 12.48 18.32 8.03
C SER A 42 12.03 16.99 7.40
N LEU A 43 11.71 16.98 6.10
CA LEU A 43 11.46 15.74 5.37
C LEU A 43 12.65 14.78 5.49
N LYS A 44 13.87 15.34 5.60
CA LYS A 44 15.10 14.57 5.83
C LYS A 44 15.02 13.74 7.10
N GLU A 45 14.72 14.36 8.23
CA GLU A 45 14.58 13.65 9.52
C GLU A 45 13.45 12.63 9.46
N GLN A 46 12.31 13.00 8.86
CA GLN A 46 11.17 12.11 8.76
C GLN A 46 11.46 10.88 7.88
N PHE A 47 12.19 11.06 6.78
CA PHE A 47 12.63 9.98 5.92
C PHE A 47 13.63 9.06 6.64
N LEU A 48 14.67 9.61 7.26
CA LEU A 48 15.68 8.81 7.95
C LEU A 48 15.06 7.99 9.09
N LYS A 49 14.18 8.62 9.88
CA LYS A 49 13.56 7.99 11.05
C LYS A 49 12.57 6.88 10.68
N ASN A 50 11.75 7.06 9.64
CA ASN A 50 10.61 6.18 9.40
C ASN A 50 10.72 5.35 8.12
N TRP A 51 11.51 5.79 7.14
CA TRP A 51 11.67 5.11 5.86
C TRP A 51 13.02 4.40 5.80
N ASP A 52 14.14 5.11 5.97
CA ASP A 52 15.49 4.51 5.90
C ASP A 52 15.70 3.44 6.98
N SER A 53 15.17 3.67 8.19
CA SER A 53 15.22 2.71 9.30
C SER A 53 14.53 1.36 9.01
N CYS A 54 13.62 1.31 8.03
CA CYS A 54 12.93 0.11 7.60
C CYS A 54 13.10 -0.16 6.10
N LYS A 55 14.20 0.31 5.50
CA LYS A 55 14.52 0.18 4.06
C LYS A 55 14.38 -1.25 3.53
N GLU A 56 14.66 -2.24 4.37
CA GLU A 56 14.55 -3.67 4.07
C GLU A 56 13.12 -4.08 3.66
N MET A 57 12.10 -3.34 4.13
CA MET A 57 10.69 -3.62 3.87
C MET A 57 10.17 -3.04 2.55
N TRP A 58 10.85 -2.05 1.96
CA TRP A 58 10.33 -1.32 0.80
C TRP A 58 11.31 -1.17 -0.37
N VAL A 59 12.62 -1.12 -0.16
CA VAL A 59 13.61 -1.02 -1.26
C VAL A 59 13.69 -2.34 -2.03
N HIS A 60 13.71 -2.24 -3.36
CA HIS A 60 13.68 -3.40 -4.26
C HIS A 60 14.83 -4.38 -4.01
N PHE A 61 16.07 -3.89 -3.90
CA PHE A 61 17.25 -4.69 -3.60
C PHE A 61 17.06 -5.61 -2.39
N PHE A 62 16.51 -5.11 -1.29
CA PHE A 62 16.32 -5.90 -0.07
C PHE A 62 15.16 -6.90 -0.22
N LYS A 63 14.13 -6.57 -1.00
CA LYS A 63 12.92 -7.40 -1.17
C LYS A 63 12.99 -8.41 -2.30
N LYS A 64 14.07 -8.45 -3.07
CA LYS A 64 14.23 -9.34 -4.23
C LYS A 64 14.01 -10.83 -3.91
N HIS A 65 14.17 -11.22 -2.65
CA HIS A 65 13.95 -12.58 -2.17
C HIS A 65 12.48 -12.90 -1.87
N LEU A 66 11.61 -11.90 -1.80
CA LEU A 66 10.18 -12.11 -1.61
C LEU A 66 9.53 -12.55 -2.93
N PRO A 67 8.57 -13.48 -2.92
CA PRO A 67 7.88 -13.96 -4.12
C PRO A 67 6.85 -12.92 -4.61
N LEU A 68 7.34 -11.76 -5.03
CA LEU A 68 6.52 -10.62 -5.46
C LEU A 68 5.93 -10.82 -6.86
N MET A 69 6.40 -11.82 -7.63
CA MET A 69 5.98 -12.08 -9.01
C MET A 69 6.03 -10.82 -9.91
N GLY A 70 7.00 -9.94 -9.66
CA GLY A 70 7.13 -8.66 -10.35
C GLY A 70 6.14 -7.56 -9.91
N ASP A 71 5.24 -7.83 -8.97
CA ASP A 71 4.30 -6.84 -8.43
C ASP A 71 4.97 -6.00 -7.33
N THR A 72 5.51 -4.85 -7.73
CA THR A 72 6.06 -3.83 -6.82
C THR A 72 5.06 -2.70 -6.56
N THR A 73 3.81 -2.83 -7.03
CA THR A 73 2.82 -1.77 -7.00
C THR A 73 1.86 -1.92 -5.83
N THR A 74 1.47 -0.80 -5.23
CA THR A 74 0.46 -0.78 -4.17
C THR A 74 -0.97 -0.81 -4.72
N ASN A 75 -1.14 -0.85 -6.04
CA ASN A 75 -2.43 -0.78 -6.76
C ASN A 75 -3.49 -1.73 -6.19
N ARG A 76 -3.11 -2.99 -5.91
CA ARG A 76 -4.05 -4.00 -5.40
C ARG A 76 -4.56 -3.66 -4.00
N ILE A 77 -3.67 -3.18 -3.14
CA ILE A 77 -3.96 -2.79 -1.76
C ILE A 77 -4.79 -1.49 -1.77
N GLU A 78 -4.35 -0.48 -2.52
CA GLU A 78 -5.03 0.80 -2.66
C GLU A 78 -6.45 0.64 -3.20
N ARG A 79 -6.64 -0.17 -4.25
CA ARG A 79 -7.96 -0.46 -4.80
C ARG A 79 -8.85 -1.17 -3.78
N SER A 80 -8.29 -2.08 -2.98
CA SER A 80 -9.03 -2.78 -1.93
C SER A 80 -9.50 -1.79 -0.85
N PHE A 81 -8.60 -0.95 -0.34
CA PHE A 81 -8.95 0.10 0.63
C PHE A 81 -9.95 1.10 0.07
N TRP A 82 -9.81 1.51 -1.19
CA TRP A 82 -10.73 2.44 -1.84
C TRP A 82 -12.15 1.86 -1.90
N THR A 83 -12.29 0.62 -2.36
CA THR A 83 -13.61 -0.03 -2.40
C THR A 83 -14.21 -0.29 -1.01
N LEU A 84 -13.39 -0.55 0.01
CA LEU A 84 -13.86 -0.63 1.40
C LEU A 84 -14.36 0.74 1.90
N LYS A 85 -13.63 1.83 1.63
CA LYS A 85 -14.05 3.19 1.98
C LYS A 85 -15.40 3.53 1.34
N GLN A 86 -15.58 3.21 0.06
CA GLN A 86 -16.86 3.41 -0.62
C GLN A 86 -17.99 2.61 0.03
N TYR A 87 -17.76 1.33 0.34
CA TYR A 87 -18.74 0.50 1.05
C TYR A 87 -19.18 1.15 2.37
N LEU A 88 -18.23 1.62 3.17
CA LEU A 88 -18.52 2.30 4.43
C LEU A 88 -19.28 3.62 4.22
N GLN A 89 -18.89 4.42 3.23
CA GLN A 89 -19.56 5.69 2.89
C GLN A 89 -21.01 5.49 2.43
N THR A 90 -21.31 4.39 1.75
CA THR A 90 -22.71 4.08 1.36
C THR A 90 -23.58 3.68 2.54
N LYS A 91 -22.97 3.22 3.64
CA LYS A 91 -23.69 2.66 4.79
C LYS A 91 -23.79 3.63 5.97
N TYR A 92 -22.85 4.56 6.09
CA TYR A 92 -22.79 5.53 7.18
C TYR A 92 -22.63 6.95 6.64
N HIS A 93 -23.51 7.84 7.09
CA HIS A 93 -23.42 9.29 6.81
C HIS A 93 -22.55 10.05 7.83
N SER A 94 -22.10 9.37 8.89
CA SER A 94 -21.21 9.88 9.93
C SER A 94 -20.17 8.83 10.31
N LEU A 95 -19.15 9.20 11.08
CA LEU A 95 -18.11 8.26 11.50
C LEU A 95 -18.70 7.16 12.42
N PRO A 96 -18.65 5.88 12.02
CA PRO A 96 -19.13 4.79 12.86
C PRO A 96 -18.21 4.58 14.07
N THR A 97 -18.77 4.00 15.14
CA THR A 97 -17.98 3.58 16.31
C THR A 97 -17.00 2.47 15.92
N VAL A 98 -15.92 2.30 16.71
CA VAL A 98 -14.88 1.29 16.44
C VAL A 98 -15.47 -0.12 16.31
N TYR A 99 -16.41 -0.48 17.19
CA TYR A 99 -17.10 -1.78 17.12
C TYR A 99 -17.84 -1.98 15.79
N LEU A 100 -18.54 -0.95 15.31
CA LEU A 100 -19.21 -1.01 14.01
C LEU A 100 -18.19 -1.12 12.87
N CYS A 101 -17.09 -0.36 12.91
CA CYS A 101 -16.02 -0.49 11.92
C CYS A 101 -15.50 -1.93 11.81
N ILE A 102 -15.24 -2.60 12.94
CA ILE A 102 -14.76 -3.99 12.96
C ILE A 102 -15.80 -4.93 12.33
N LYS A 103 -17.07 -4.82 12.74
CA LYS A 103 -18.16 -5.62 12.18
C LYS A 103 -18.27 -5.46 10.67
N GLU A 104 -18.14 -4.23 10.17
CA GLU A 104 -18.27 -3.94 8.75
C GLU A 104 -17.09 -4.41 7.92
N ILE A 105 -15.87 -4.36 8.47
CA ILE A 105 -14.70 -4.97 7.84
C ILE A 105 -14.93 -6.48 7.67
N ILE A 106 -15.43 -7.17 8.70
CA ILE A 106 -15.75 -8.61 8.63
C ILE A 106 -16.79 -8.87 7.54
N ASN A 107 -17.93 -8.17 7.59
CA ASN A 107 -19.00 -8.32 6.59
C ASN A 107 -18.50 -8.08 5.16
N TYR A 108 -17.67 -7.06 4.97
CA TYR A 108 -17.09 -6.73 3.69
C TYR A 108 -16.17 -7.86 3.17
N ILE A 109 -15.30 -8.41 4.03
CA ILE A 109 -14.42 -9.53 3.71
C ILE A 109 -15.25 -10.77 3.35
N ASP A 110 -16.25 -11.12 4.15
CA ASP A 110 -17.12 -12.27 3.90
C ASP A 110 -17.85 -12.13 2.57
N SER A 111 -18.39 -10.94 2.27
CA SER A 111 -19.05 -10.67 0.99
C SER A 111 -18.11 -10.89 -0.20
N ARG A 112 -16.84 -10.49 -0.08
CA ARG A 112 -15.81 -10.64 -1.13
C ARG A 112 -15.44 -12.10 -1.35
N ILE A 113 -15.26 -12.87 -0.27
CA ILE A 113 -14.99 -14.31 -0.33
C ILE A 113 -16.16 -15.02 -1.02
N ASN A 114 -17.39 -14.77 -0.56
CA ASN A 114 -18.59 -15.40 -1.10
C ASN A 114 -18.83 -15.04 -2.58
N ASN A 115 -18.58 -13.78 -2.96
CA ASN A 115 -18.67 -13.34 -4.36
C ASN A 115 -17.64 -14.07 -5.24
N LYS A 116 -16.39 -14.22 -4.77
CA LYS A 116 -15.35 -14.94 -5.51
C LYS A 116 -15.70 -16.43 -5.69
N LEU A 117 -16.16 -17.09 -4.62
CA LEU A 117 -16.61 -18.48 -4.66
C LEU A 117 -17.77 -18.68 -5.64
N THR A 118 -18.75 -17.79 -5.60
CA THR A 118 -19.92 -17.84 -6.48
C THR A 118 -19.52 -17.63 -7.95
N ARG A 119 -18.63 -16.69 -8.23
CA ARG A 119 -18.11 -16.44 -9.58
C ARG A 119 -17.35 -17.64 -10.12
N ASN A 120 -16.51 -18.28 -9.30
CA ASN A 120 -15.78 -19.48 -9.68
C ASN A 120 -16.74 -20.64 -10.00
N LYS A 121 -17.78 -20.87 -9.19
CA LYS A 121 -18.82 -21.88 -9.47
C LYS A 121 -19.55 -21.63 -10.79
N LYS A 122 -19.88 -20.36 -11.10
CA LYS A 122 -20.49 -19.99 -12.39
C LYS A 122 -19.54 -20.25 -13.56
N PHE A 123 -18.26 -19.92 -13.41
CA PHE A 123 -17.25 -20.14 -14.45
C PHE A 123 -17.04 -21.63 -14.75
N LEU A 124 -16.93 -22.47 -13.71
CA LEU A 124 -16.87 -23.94 -13.83
C LEU A 124 -18.10 -24.51 -14.55
N LYS A 125 -19.30 -24.06 -14.21
CA LYS A 125 -20.53 -24.48 -14.90
C LYS A 125 -20.54 -24.07 -16.38
N LEU A 126 -20.10 -22.85 -16.68
CA LEU A 126 -20.04 -22.36 -18.06
C LEU A 126 -19.01 -23.14 -18.89
N TRP A 127 -17.85 -23.47 -18.30
CA TRP A 127 -16.80 -24.23 -18.96
C TRP A 127 -17.27 -25.66 -19.29
N ILE A 128 -17.93 -26.34 -18.35
CA ILE A 128 -18.53 -27.67 -18.59
C ILE A 128 -19.56 -27.66 -19.74
N LEU A 129 -20.29 -26.56 -19.92
CA LEU A 129 -21.28 -26.41 -20.98
C LEU A 129 -20.66 -26.16 -22.36
N ILE A 130 -19.45 -25.60 -22.42
CA ILE A 130 -18.74 -25.26 -23.68
C ILE A 130 -17.77 -26.38 -24.10
N SER A 131 -17.39 -27.28 -23.19
CA SER A 131 -16.49 -28.42 -23.47
C SER A 131 -17.21 -29.74 -23.84
N LYS A 132 -18.49 -29.66 -24.18
CA LYS A 132 -19.29 -30.74 -24.79
C LYS A 132 -19.62 -30.39 -26.23
#